data_AF-A0A0S7F1I0-F1
#
_entry.id   AF-A0A0S7F1I0-F1
#
_cell.length_a   1.000
_cell.length_b   1.000
_cell.length_c   1.000
_cell.angle_alpha   90.00
_cell.angle_beta   90.00
_cell.angle_gamma   90.00
#
_symmetry.space_group_name_H-M   'P 1'
#
loop_
_entity.id
_entity.type
_entity.pdbx_description
1 polymer ?
#
loop_
_entity_poly.entity_id
_entity_poly.type
_entity_poly.pdbx_seq_one_letter_code
_entity_poly.pdbx_strand_id
1 'polypeptide(L)'
;MRKQMQKEEYWRRREEEERWRMEMRRYEEDMYWRRMEEEQHHWDDRRRMSDGGYIQGPPGPPGLLGVRPGLPGLQPQGPMPPRRPDSSDDRYIMTKHAAIYPSEEELQSIQKIVSITERALKLVSDIITDQEHDKEDDKEKKEPAKDRVLKGVMRVGVLAKGLLLRGDKNVNLVLLCSDKPTESLLACIVEHLPKQLTLVTPDKYEVKGSMEEAAIFLTSCIEPKMQVTITLTSPVIREEPGREGDVTSGMVKDPADVLDRQKCLDALAALRHAKWFQARANGLQSCVIIIRILRDLCQRVPTWSPFPGWAMELLVEKAINSASAPLGPGDALRRVFECISSGILLPGGPGLLDPCEKKPVDTLTAMGEQQREDITSSAQFALRLLAFRQIHKVLGMDPLPQMNPRFNVRNSRKRRHDNSDGTDSFEGEGKKDKKDFDN
;
A
#
# COMPACT_ATOMS: atom_id res chain seq x y z
N MET A 1 -43.81 -24.37 23.45
CA MET A 1 -42.98 -24.66 22.25
C MET A 1 -42.19 -23.45 21.74
N ARG A 2 -42.79 -22.29 21.41
CA ARG A 2 -42.04 -21.11 20.88
C ARG A 2 -40.83 -20.62 21.72
N LYS A 3 -40.97 -20.53 23.05
CA LYS A 3 -39.88 -20.10 23.95
C LYS A 3 -38.71 -21.10 24.04
N GLN A 4 -38.98 -22.37 23.77
CA GLN A 4 -37.98 -23.43 23.83
C GLN A 4 -37.14 -23.42 22.53
N MET A 5 -37.80 -23.19 21.39
CA MET A 5 -37.16 -23.05 20.09
C MET A 5 -36.24 -21.82 20.01
N GLN A 6 -36.66 -20.67 20.56
CA GLN A 6 -35.81 -19.46 20.63
C GLN A 6 -34.58 -19.64 21.52
N LYS A 7 -34.73 -20.41 22.61
CA LYS A 7 -33.61 -20.72 23.51
C LYS A 7 -32.61 -21.66 22.82
N GLU A 8 -33.11 -22.61 22.04
CA GLU A 8 -32.30 -23.56 21.28
C GLU A 8 -31.55 -22.89 20.12
N GLU A 9 -32.20 -21.96 19.41
CA GLU A 9 -31.54 -21.12 18.39
C GLU A 9 -30.46 -20.21 18.98
N TYR A 10 -30.70 -19.62 20.16
CA TYR A 10 -29.69 -18.82 20.85
C TYR A 10 -28.44 -19.64 21.19
N TRP A 11 -28.62 -20.86 21.73
CA TRP A 11 -27.50 -21.75 22.04
C TRP A 11 -26.78 -22.25 20.78
N ARG A 12 -27.51 -22.52 19.68
CA ARG A 12 -26.92 -22.90 18.40
C ARG A 12 -26.08 -21.77 17.80
N ARG A 13 -26.58 -20.53 17.83
CA ARG A 13 -25.85 -19.35 17.31
C ARG A 13 -24.58 -19.06 18.11
N ARG A 14 -24.65 -19.26 19.44
CA ARG A 14 -23.48 -19.12 20.32
C ARG A 14 -22.46 -20.24 20.11
N GLU A 15 -22.90 -21.47 19.90
CA GLU A 15 -21.99 -22.57 19.53
C GLU A 15 -21.34 -22.35 18.16
N GLU A 16 -22.07 -21.82 17.17
CA GLU A 16 -21.51 -21.48 15.87
C GLU A 16 -20.49 -20.35 15.98
N GLU A 17 -20.75 -19.34 16.81
CA GLU A 17 -19.81 -18.24 17.06
C GLU A 17 -18.55 -18.72 17.80
N GLU A 18 -18.68 -19.64 18.76
CA GLU A 18 -17.54 -20.27 19.42
C GLU A 18 -16.75 -21.20 18.49
N ARG A 19 -17.43 -21.95 17.62
CA ARG A 19 -16.78 -22.74 16.56
C ARG A 19 -16.03 -21.83 15.60
N TRP A 20 -16.62 -20.71 15.19
CA TRP A 20 -15.98 -19.76 14.29
C TRP A 20 -14.77 -19.07 14.95
N ARG A 21 -14.85 -18.76 16.24
CA ARG A 21 -13.71 -18.25 17.04
C ARG A 21 -12.60 -19.29 17.21
N MET A 22 -12.96 -20.57 17.36
CA MET A 22 -12.00 -21.68 17.45
C MET A 22 -11.36 -21.97 16.08
N GLU A 23 -12.14 -21.88 14.99
CA GLU A 23 -11.68 -22.01 13.61
C GLU A 23 -10.77 -20.84 13.20
N MET A 24 -11.07 -19.61 13.61
CA MET A 24 -10.19 -18.45 13.42
C MET A 24 -8.86 -18.60 14.15
N ARG A 25 -8.87 -19.10 15.40
CA ARG A 25 -7.63 -19.43 16.11
C ARG A 25 -6.85 -20.53 15.43
N ARG A 26 -7.52 -21.58 14.95
CA ARG A 26 -6.89 -22.66 14.20
C ARG A 26 -6.32 -22.18 12.86
N TYR A 27 -6.99 -21.24 12.20
CA TYR A 27 -6.51 -20.61 10.97
C TYR A 27 -5.30 -19.69 11.22
N GLU A 28 -5.30 -18.93 12.32
CA GLU A 28 -4.14 -18.14 12.76
C GLU A 28 -2.96 -19.04 13.14
N GLU A 29 -3.20 -20.14 13.85
CA GLU A 29 -2.20 -21.15 14.17
C GLU A 29 -1.69 -21.86 12.91
N ASP A 30 -2.55 -22.25 11.96
CA ASP A 30 -2.16 -22.84 10.68
C ASP A 30 -1.37 -21.84 9.83
N MET A 31 -1.71 -20.55 9.84
CA MET A 31 -0.93 -19.50 9.15
C MET A 31 0.42 -19.26 9.83
N TYR A 32 0.48 -19.36 11.16
CA TYR A 32 1.73 -19.29 11.93
C TYR A 32 2.63 -20.51 11.66
N TRP A 33 2.06 -21.72 11.68
CA TRP A 33 2.78 -22.96 11.37
C TRP A 33 3.20 -23.03 9.90
N ARG A 34 2.38 -22.57 8.95
CA ARG A 34 2.75 -22.47 7.53
C ARG A 34 3.86 -21.45 7.31
N ARG A 35 3.84 -20.32 8.03
CA ARG A 35 4.96 -19.35 8.04
C ARG A 35 6.22 -19.98 8.63
N MET A 36 6.11 -20.74 9.72
CA MET A 36 7.23 -21.45 10.33
C MET A 36 7.77 -22.57 9.44
N GLU A 37 6.92 -23.33 8.74
CA GLU A 37 7.31 -24.32 7.75
C GLU A 37 7.97 -23.67 6.54
N GLU A 38 7.43 -22.56 6.00
CA GLU A 38 8.05 -21.79 4.91
C GLU A 38 9.42 -21.20 5.34
N GLU A 39 9.54 -20.76 6.59
CA GLU A 39 10.79 -20.23 7.15
C GLU A 39 11.80 -21.37 7.42
N GLN A 40 11.33 -22.54 7.86
CA GLN A 40 12.14 -23.76 8.04
C GLN A 40 12.60 -24.34 6.70
N HIS A 41 11.73 -24.34 5.68
CA HIS A 41 12.09 -24.68 4.30
C HIS A 41 13.07 -23.69 3.70
N HIS A 42 12.95 -22.40 3.99
CA HIS A 42 13.95 -21.40 3.61
C HIS A 42 15.31 -21.62 4.30
N TRP A 43 15.35 -22.13 5.54
CA TRP A 43 16.59 -22.53 6.22
C TRP A 43 17.14 -23.88 5.73
N ASP A 44 16.27 -24.83 5.38
CA ASP A 44 16.64 -26.16 4.85
C ASP A 44 17.10 -26.09 3.39
N ASP A 45 16.48 -25.25 2.56
CA ASP A 45 16.91 -24.96 1.18
C ASP A 45 18.22 -24.19 1.16
N ARG A 46 18.46 -23.31 2.14
CA ARG A 46 19.76 -22.66 2.33
C ARG A 46 20.83 -23.65 2.80
N ARG A 47 20.45 -24.69 3.55
CA ARG A 47 21.33 -25.80 3.94
C ARG A 47 21.62 -26.75 2.77
N ARG A 48 20.64 -26.96 1.87
CA ARG A 48 20.79 -27.77 0.64
C ARG A 48 21.52 -27.04 -0.50
N MET A 49 21.44 -25.72 -0.57
CA MET A 49 22.12 -24.89 -1.59
C MET A 49 23.58 -24.55 -1.24
N SER A 50 24.06 -24.91 -0.04
CA SER A 50 25.47 -24.74 0.35
C SER A 50 26.32 -26.00 0.12
N ASP A 51 25.81 -27.02 -0.56
CA ASP A 51 26.62 -28.18 -0.91
C ASP A 51 26.50 -28.51 -2.41
N GLY A 52 27.38 -27.87 -3.17
CA GLY A 52 27.49 -27.98 -4.62
C GLY A 52 28.94 -27.80 -5.08
N GLY A 53 29.85 -28.61 -4.53
CA GLY A 53 31.14 -28.91 -5.14
C GLY A 53 32.33 -29.01 -4.17
N TYR A 54 32.59 -30.20 -3.61
CA TYR A 54 33.81 -31.01 -3.83
C TYR A 54 33.66 -32.37 -3.11
N ILE A 55 33.99 -33.45 -3.81
CA ILE A 55 33.86 -34.85 -3.38
C ILE A 55 35.07 -35.30 -2.53
N GLN A 56 34.76 -36.05 -1.46
CA GLN A 56 35.55 -37.03 -0.65
C GLN A 56 36.18 -36.63 0.70
N GLY A 57 35.60 -37.20 1.76
CA GLY A 57 36.23 -37.54 3.05
C GLY A 57 35.27 -38.36 3.93
N PRO A 58 35.65 -39.54 4.48
CA PRO A 58 34.72 -40.48 5.13
C PRO A 58 34.29 -40.04 6.56
N PRO A 59 33.13 -40.54 7.06
CA PRO A 59 32.48 -40.03 8.26
C PRO A 59 33.13 -40.53 9.56
N GLY A 60 33.55 -39.61 10.43
CA GLY A 60 33.96 -39.88 11.81
C GLY A 60 32.78 -39.79 12.80
N PRO A 61 32.81 -40.51 13.94
CA PRO A 61 31.62 -40.84 14.72
C PRO A 61 31.18 -39.76 15.74
N PRO A 62 29.92 -39.84 16.25
CA PRO A 62 29.29 -38.80 17.06
C PRO A 62 29.61 -38.91 18.57
N GLY A 63 29.95 -37.81 19.23
CA GLY A 63 30.02 -37.76 20.69
C GLY A 63 30.54 -36.46 21.33
N LEU A 64 29.64 -35.82 22.09
CA LEU A 64 29.85 -35.15 23.38
C LEU A 64 30.61 -33.80 23.47
N LEU A 65 29.85 -32.77 23.87
CA LEU A 65 30.07 -31.75 24.92
C LEU A 65 29.21 -30.52 24.51
N GLY A 66 28.08 -30.18 25.12
CA GLY A 66 27.80 -30.06 26.55
C GLY A 66 27.84 -28.58 26.96
N VAL A 67 26.70 -28.07 27.46
CA VAL A 67 26.51 -26.85 28.29
C VAL A 67 26.11 -25.53 27.58
N ARG A 68 24.81 -25.19 27.67
CA ARG A 68 24.28 -23.84 27.97
C ARG A 68 24.04 -23.77 29.50
N PRO A 69 23.96 -22.62 30.22
CA PRO A 69 23.47 -21.29 29.78
C PRO A 69 24.15 -20.02 30.41
N GLY A 70 23.98 -18.84 29.78
CA GLY A 70 24.24 -17.53 30.41
C GLY A 70 24.38 -16.34 29.42
N LEU A 71 23.39 -15.43 29.39
CA LEU A 71 23.41 -14.11 28.72
C LEU A 71 24.08 -13.05 29.65
N PRO A 72 24.44 -11.80 29.24
CA PRO A 72 24.37 -11.17 27.92
C PRO A 72 25.68 -10.48 27.47
N GLY A 73 26.13 -10.77 26.25
CA GLY A 73 27.20 -10.05 25.58
C GLY A 73 26.76 -9.66 24.18
N LEU A 74 26.64 -8.36 23.93
CA LEU A 74 26.43 -7.77 22.61
C LEU A 74 27.56 -8.23 21.68
N GLN A 75 27.29 -9.23 20.84
CA GLN A 75 28.16 -9.51 19.70
C GLN A 75 28.12 -8.30 18.77
N PRO A 76 29.29 -7.77 18.33
CA PRO A 76 29.32 -6.72 17.34
C PRO A 76 28.59 -7.22 16.09
N GLN A 77 27.58 -6.47 15.67
CA GLN A 77 26.94 -6.61 14.36
C GLN A 77 28.07 -6.72 13.33
N GLY A 78 28.19 -7.89 12.69
CA GLY A 78 29.10 -8.05 11.56
C GLY A 78 28.83 -6.97 10.52
N PRO A 79 29.85 -6.55 9.74
CA PRO A 79 29.67 -5.48 8.77
C PRO A 79 28.52 -5.84 7.83
N MET A 80 27.48 -5.00 7.83
CA MET A 80 26.39 -5.13 6.87
C MET A 80 26.97 -5.22 5.46
N PRO A 81 26.40 -6.05 4.57
CA PRO A 81 26.84 -6.10 3.18
C PRO A 81 26.92 -4.67 2.64
N PRO A 82 28.01 -4.29 1.95
CA PRO A 82 28.14 -2.95 1.42
C PRO A 82 26.94 -2.65 0.53
N ARG A 83 26.19 -1.58 0.88
CA ARG A 83 25.08 -1.10 0.06
C ARG A 83 25.59 -0.94 -1.37
N ARG A 84 24.90 -1.57 -2.33
CA ARG A 84 25.20 -1.36 -3.76
C ARG A 84 25.15 0.15 -4.02
N PRO A 85 26.14 0.75 -4.70
CA PRO A 85 26.05 2.15 -5.09
C PRO A 85 24.76 2.39 -5.87
N ASP A 86 23.99 3.42 -5.49
CA ASP A 86 22.75 3.77 -6.17
C ASP A 86 23.03 3.99 -7.67
N SER A 87 22.21 3.36 -8.51
CA SER A 87 22.28 3.52 -9.96
C SER A 87 22.03 4.97 -10.35
N SER A 88 22.48 5.37 -11.54
CA SER A 88 22.08 6.67 -12.09
C SER A 88 20.56 6.80 -12.17
N ASP A 89 19.86 5.72 -12.52
CA ASP A 89 18.40 5.70 -12.64
C ASP A 89 17.73 5.83 -11.24
N ASP A 90 18.33 5.23 -10.20
CA ASP A 90 17.85 5.36 -8.82
C ASP A 90 17.86 6.83 -8.38
N ARG A 91 18.94 7.57 -8.69
CA ARG A 91 19.04 9.00 -8.36
C ARG A 91 17.93 9.82 -9.01
N TYR A 92 17.67 9.60 -10.30
CA TYR A 92 16.58 10.28 -11.01
C TYR A 92 15.22 10.01 -10.36
N ILE A 93 14.94 8.75 -10.03
CA ILE A 93 13.68 8.37 -9.39
C ILE A 93 13.55 8.98 -8.01
N MET A 94 14.61 8.94 -7.20
CA MET A 94 14.58 9.53 -5.86
C MET A 94 14.44 11.06 -5.90
N THR A 95 15.08 11.75 -6.86
CA THR A 95 14.89 13.19 -7.05
C THR A 95 13.46 13.50 -7.48
N LYS A 96 12.91 12.77 -8.46
CA LYS A 96 11.52 12.96 -8.88
C LYS A 96 10.54 12.66 -7.74
N HIS A 97 10.76 11.56 -7.01
CA HIS A 97 9.95 11.17 -5.86
C HIS A 97 9.94 12.25 -4.78
N ALA A 98 11.09 12.82 -4.43
CA ALA A 98 11.16 13.94 -3.49
C ALA A 98 10.43 15.20 -3.99
N ALA A 99 10.48 15.48 -5.29
CA ALA A 99 9.80 16.64 -5.89
C ALA A 99 8.26 16.51 -5.86
N ILE A 100 7.74 15.30 -6.04
CA ILE A 100 6.29 15.01 -6.02
C ILE A 100 5.77 14.62 -4.64
N TYR A 101 6.66 14.44 -3.66
CA TYR A 101 6.25 14.12 -2.30
C TYR A 101 5.56 15.34 -1.66
N PRO A 102 4.43 15.15 -0.96
CA PRO A 102 3.76 16.24 -0.25
C PRO A 102 4.70 16.92 0.74
N SER A 103 4.57 18.24 0.89
CA SER A 103 5.31 18.97 1.92
C SER A 103 4.88 18.55 3.32
N GLU A 104 5.70 18.86 4.33
CA GLU A 104 5.34 18.58 5.72
C GLU A 104 4.04 19.30 6.13
N GLU A 105 3.86 20.55 5.68
CA GLU A 105 2.65 21.34 5.91
C GLU A 105 1.40 20.71 5.27
N GLU A 106 1.52 20.17 4.04
CA GLU A 106 0.43 19.46 3.37
C GLU A 106 0.05 18.20 4.14
N LEU A 107 1.04 17.41 4.59
CA LEU A 107 0.81 16.21 5.37
C LEU A 107 0.16 16.52 6.72
N GLN A 108 0.62 17.56 7.42
CA GLN A 108 0.03 18.00 8.69
C GLN A 108 -1.42 18.47 8.48
N SER A 109 -1.70 19.20 7.40
CA SER A 109 -3.05 19.64 7.06
C SER A 109 -4.00 18.46 6.80
N ILE A 110 -3.54 17.46 6.06
CA ILE A 110 -4.29 16.22 5.78
C ILE A 110 -4.53 15.43 7.08
N GLN A 111 -3.51 15.26 7.92
CA GLN A 111 -3.66 14.58 9.21
C GLN A 111 -4.61 15.31 10.15
N LYS A 112 -4.56 16.65 10.16
CA LYS A 112 -5.44 17.50 10.97
C LYS A 112 -6.90 17.32 10.56
N ILE A 113 -7.23 17.49 9.26
CA ILE A 113 -8.62 17.36 8.80
C ILE A 113 -9.16 15.93 9.00
N VAL A 114 -8.34 14.90 8.78
CA VAL A 114 -8.74 13.50 9.02
C VAL A 114 -9.01 13.26 10.50
N SER A 115 -8.12 13.70 11.40
CA SER A 115 -8.29 13.55 12.85
C SER A 115 -9.51 14.31 13.38
N ILE A 116 -9.77 15.51 12.86
CA ILE A 116 -10.99 16.28 13.19
C ILE A 116 -12.23 15.52 12.73
N THR A 117 -12.23 15.02 11.50
CA THR A 117 -13.36 14.27 10.92
C THR A 117 -13.64 12.99 11.71
N GLU A 118 -12.60 12.21 12.06
CA GLU A 118 -12.71 10.98 12.85
C GLU A 118 -13.30 11.26 14.24
N ARG A 119 -12.84 12.31 14.93
CA ARG A 119 -13.37 12.71 16.23
C ARG A 119 -14.81 13.21 16.15
N ALA A 120 -15.14 14.02 15.14
CA ALA A 120 -16.50 14.53 14.95
C ALA A 120 -17.49 13.40 14.63
N LEU A 121 -17.11 12.45 13.75
CA LEU A 121 -17.92 11.27 13.46
C LEU A 121 -18.10 10.36 14.67
N LYS A 122 -17.09 10.25 15.54
CA LYS A 122 -17.22 9.54 16.82
C LYS A 122 -18.29 10.18 17.71
N LEU A 123 -18.31 11.50 17.83
CA LEU A 123 -19.33 12.23 18.61
C LEU A 123 -20.74 12.10 18.00
N VAL A 124 -20.85 12.21 16.67
CA VAL A 124 -22.14 11.97 15.97
C VAL A 124 -22.64 10.56 16.26
N SER A 125 -21.73 9.60 16.24
CA SER A 125 -22.04 8.21 16.54
C SER A 125 -22.46 8.01 18.00
N ASP A 126 -21.92 8.77 18.96
CA ASP A 126 -22.36 8.71 20.36
C ASP A 126 -23.80 9.24 20.49
N ILE A 127 -24.10 10.38 19.86
CA ILE A 127 -25.45 10.99 19.85
C ILE A 127 -26.50 10.04 19.25
N ILE A 128 -26.18 9.38 18.12
CA ILE A 128 -27.10 8.43 17.49
C ILE A 128 -27.38 7.25 18.42
N THR A 129 -26.35 6.78 19.15
CA THR A 129 -26.50 5.67 20.11
C THR A 129 -27.36 6.07 21.30
N ASP A 130 -27.15 7.28 21.84
CA ASP A 130 -27.92 7.80 22.98
C ASP A 130 -29.41 8.02 22.60
N GLN A 131 -29.69 8.53 21.39
CA GLN A 131 -31.06 8.71 20.89
C GLN A 131 -31.81 7.38 20.66
N GLU A 132 -31.11 6.28 20.42
CA GLU A 132 -31.73 4.95 20.35
C GLU A 132 -32.03 4.40 21.74
N HIS A 133 -31.15 4.63 22.72
CA HIS A 133 -31.38 4.21 24.10
C HIS A 133 -32.59 4.93 24.73
N ASP A 134 -32.73 6.23 24.50
CA ASP A 134 -33.88 7.03 24.99
C ASP A 134 -35.23 6.56 24.40
N LYS A 135 -35.24 5.93 23.22
CA LYS A 135 -36.44 5.36 22.60
C LYS A 135 -36.77 3.95 23.09
N GLU A 136 -35.78 3.23 23.62
CA GLU A 136 -35.93 1.87 24.15
C GLU A 136 -36.27 1.83 25.63
N ASP A 137 -35.87 2.84 26.42
CA ASP A 137 -36.22 2.95 27.84
C ASP A 137 -37.74 3.12 28.08
N ASP A 138 -38.52 3.48 27.06
CA ASP A 138 -40.00 3.53 27.09
C ASP A 138 -40.66 2.14 26.81
N LYS A 139 -39.85 1.11 26.53
CA LYS A 139 -40.27 -0.29 26.40
C LYS A 139 -39.36 -1.19 27.23
N GLU A 140 -39.72 -1.43 28.48
CA GLU A 140 -39.06 -2.39 29.37
C GLU A 140 -38.79 -3.75 28.68
N LYS A 141 -37.53 -3.96 28.28
CA LYS A 141 -36.80 -5.23 28.27
C LYS A 141 -35.34 -4.99 27.93
N LYS A 142 -34.47 -5.15 28.94
CA LYS A 142 -33.01 -5.33 28.78
C LYS A 142 -32.73 -6.52 27.86
N GLU A 143 -32.56 -6.26 26.58
CA GLU A 143 -31.76 -7.10 25.68
C GLU A 143 -30.30 -6.63 25.73
N PRO A 144 -29.32 -7.51 25.47
CA PRO A 144 -27.91 -7.14 25.53
C PRO A 144 -27.63 -6.04 24.51
N ALA A 145 -26.75 -5.09 24.89
CA ALA A 145 -26.38 -3.90 24.11
C ALA A 145 -26.45 -4.14 22.60
N LYS A 146 -27.41 -3.52 21.93
CA LYS A 146 -27.48 -3.54 20.47
C LYS A 146 -26.15 -3.06 19.90
N ASP A 147 -25.67 -3.78 18.89
CA ASP A 147 -24.50 -3.37 18.12
C ASP A 147 -24.70 -1.93 17.65
N ARG A 148 -23.77 -1.05 18.04
CA ARG A 148 -23.77 0.37 17.69
C ARG A 148 -24.02 0.56 16.18
N VAL A 149 -24.94 1.45 15.79
CA VAL A 149 -25.30 1.69 14.37
C VAL A 149 -24.07 1.98 13.50
N LEU A 150 -23.16 2.82 14.00
CA LEU A 150 -21.90 3.15 13.32
C LEU A 150 -20.75 2.39 14.00
N LYS A 151 -20.20 1.41 13.30
CA LYS A 151 -19.12 0.52 13.78
C LYS A 151 -17.76 1.22 13.82
N GLY A 152 -17.47 2.10 12.86
CA GLY A 152 -16.21 2.83 12.84
C GLY A 152 -15.89 3.54 11.54
N VAL A 153 -14.86 4.40 11.59
CA VAL A 153 -14.33 5.13 10.44
C VAL A 153 -13.00 4.52 10.03
N MET A 154 -12.85 4.27 8.74
CA MET A 154 -11.68 3.64 8.16
C MET A 154 -11.07 4.55 7.10
N ARG A 155 -9.76 4.75 7.15
CA ARG A 155 -9.02 5.43 6.07
C ARG A 155 -8.92 4.48 4.88
N VAL A 156 -9.14 4.98 3.66
CA VAL A 156 -9.01 4.19 2.42
C VAL A 156 -8.28 4.98 1.32
N GLY A 157 -8.13 4.36 0.14
CA GLY A 157 -7.54 5.00 -1.03
C GLY A 157 -6.08 5.43 -0.81
N VAL A 158 -5.70 6.56 -1.42
CA VAL A 158 -4.32 7.04 -1.40
C VAL A 158 -3.82 7.40 -0.01
N LEU A 159 -4.70 7.83 0.90
CA LEU A 159 -4.35 8.13 2.28
C LEU A 159 -3.89 6.86 3.01
N ALA A 160 -4.72 5.83 3.02
CA ALA A 160 -4.44 4.59 3.75
C ALA A 160 -3.25 3.81 3.17
N LYS A 161 -3.00 3.96 1.87
CA LYS A 161 -1.89 3.32 1.16
C LYS A 161 -0.59 4.14 1.22
N GLY A 162 -0.62 5.33 1.82
CA GLY A 162 0.54 6.23 1.87
C GLY A 162 0.96 6.74 0.48
N LEU A 163 0.04 6.85 -0.47
CA LEU A 163 0.35 7.16 -1.86
C LEU A 163 0.22 8.65 -2.21
N LEU A 164 -0.13 9.51 -1.26
CA LEU A 164 -0.32 10.96 -1.45
C LEU A 164 0.83 11.60 -2.25
N LEU A 165 0.46 12.49 -3.18
CA LEU A 165 1.35 13.34 -3.94
C LEU A 165 1.13 14.82 -3.59
N ARG A 166 2.13 15.65 -3.85
CA ARG A 166 2.03 17.11 -3.70
C ARG A 166 0.82 17.65 -4.45
N GLY A 167 0.04 18.51 -3.81
CA GLY A 167 -1.19 19.04 -4.36
C GLY A 167 -2.42 18.12 -4.27
N ASP A 168 -2.30 16.88 -3.76
CA ASP A 168 -3.46 16.05 -3.43
C ASP A 168 -4.26 16.74 -2.31
N LYS A 169 -5.48 17.19 -2.62
CA LYS A 169 -6.38 17.88 -1.68
C LYS A 169 -7.55 17.03 -1.21
N ASN A 170 -7.74 15.88 -1.84
CA ASN A 170 -8.92 15.03 -1.65
C ASN A 170 -8.53 13.76 -0.92
N VAL A 171 -9.28 13.44 0.13
CA VAL A 171 -9.02 12.30 1.01
C VAL A 171 -10.30 11.48 1.16
N ASN A 172 -10.18 10.15 1.17
CA ASN A 172 -11.32 9.25 1.24
C ASN A 172 -11.33 8.47 2.57
N LEU A 173 -12.47 8.49 3.23
CA LEU A 173 -12.80 7.72 4.42
C LEU A 173 -14.03 6.84 4.13
N VAL A 174 -14.11 5.71 4.81
CA VAL A 174 -15.28 4.83 4.78
C VAL A 174 -15.88 4.75 6.18
N LEU A 175 -17.17 5.06 6.29
CA LEU A 175 -17.94 4.91 7.52
C LEU A 175 -18.69 3.58 7.48
N LEU A 176 -18.32 2.66 8.36
CA LEU A 176 -18.92 1.34 8.47
C LEU A 176 -20.17 1.38 9.36
N CYS A 177 -21.29 0.96 8.80
CA CYS A 177 -22.56 0.82 9.48
C CYS A 177 -22.82 -0.66 9.84
N SER A 178 -23.59 -0.91 10.89
CA SER A 178 -24.05 -2.24 11.28
C SER A 178 -25.01 -2.80 10.24
N ASP A 179 -26.04 -2.03 9.91
CA ASP A 179 -27.02 -2.35 8.87
C ASP A 179 -26.77 -1.61 7.57
N LYS A 180 -27.51 -1.96 6.51
CA LYS A 180 -27.43 -1.28 5.21
C LYS A 180 -27.71 0.22 5.40
N PRO A 181 -26.77 1.12 5.05
CA PRO A 181 -26.96 2.55 5.25
C PRO A 181 -28.15 3.05 4.43
N THR A 182 -28.91 3.94 5.04
CA THR A 182 -30.13 4.54 4.48
C THR A 182 -29.97 6.04 4.24
N GLU A 183 -30.85 6.62 3.43
CA GLU A 183 -30.95 8.07 3.23
C GLU A 183 -31.24 8.80 4.54
N SER A 184 -32.08 8.20 5.39
CA SER A 184 -32.39 8.72 6.72
C SER A 184 -31.15 8.79 7.63
N LEU A 185 -30.30 7.76 7.61
CA LEU A 185 -29.03 7.75 8.35
C LEU A 185 -28.06 8.80 7.80
N LEU A 186 -27.94 8.91 6.48
CA LEU A 186 -27.09 9.91 5.83
C LEU A 186 -27.53 11.34 6.22
N ALA A 187 -28.83 11.62 6.13
CA ALA A 187 -29.40 12.92 6.50
C ALA A 187 -29.17 13.25 7.98
N CYS A 188 -29.37 12.28 8.87
CA CYS A 188 -29.10 12.41 10.30
C CYS A 188 -27.63 12.78 10.57
N ILE A 189 -26.68 12.09 9.94
CA ILE A 189 -25.25 12.41 10.08
C ILE A 189 -24.94 13.81 9.55
N VAL A 190 -25.50 14.20 8.40
CA VAL A 190 -25.29 15.53 7.81
C VAL A 190 -25.85 16.65 8.70
N GLU A 191 -26.93 16.40 9.44
CA GLU A 191 -27.48 17.38 10.37
C GLU A 191 -26.63 17.55 11.64
N HIS A 192 -26.11 16.45 12.19
CA HIS A 192 -25.34 16.47 13.44
C HIS A 192 -23.86 16.80 13.24
N LEU A 193 -23.26 16.43 12.11
CA LEU A 193 -21.83 16.57 11.85
C LEU A 193 -21.34 18.04 11.95
N PRO A 194 -22.01 19.06 11.37
CA PRO A 194 -21.62 20.46 11.54
C PRO A 194 -21.61 20.89 13.01
N LYS A 195 -22.62 20.47 13.79
CA LYS A 195 -22.72 20.80 15.22
C LYS A 195 -21.53 20.21 15.98
N GLN A 196 -21.17 18.95 15.70
CA GLN A 196 -20.03 18.29 16.35
C GLN A 196 -18.67 18.85 15.91
N LEU A 197 -18.54 19.29 14.65
CA LEU A 197 -17.30 19.91 14.17
C LEU A 197 -16.96 21.18 14.96
N THR A 198 -17.95 22.00 15.31
CA THR A 198 -17.71 23.22 16.11
C THR A 198 -17.22 22.94 17.54
N LEU A 199 -17.45 21.74 18.07
CA LEU A 199 -16.94 21.33 19.39
C LEU A 199 -15.49 20.83 19.30
N VAL A 200 -15.11 20.24 18.18
CA VAL A 200 -13.77 19.64 17.98
C VAL A 200 -12.76 20.69 17.52
N THR A 201 -13.19 21.69 16.77
CA THR A 201 -12.31 22.69 16.16
C THR A 201 -13.00 24.03 15.96
N PRO A 202 -12.25 25.15 16.12
CA PRO A 202 -12.75 26.48 15.75
C PRO A 202 -12.80 26.72 14.23
N ASP A 203 -12.18 25.83 13.44
CA ASP A 203 -12.09 25.97 11.99
C ASP A 203 -13.45 25.76 11.32
N LYS A 204 -13.73 26.53 10.26
CA LYS A 204 -14.99 26.44 9.50
C LYS A 204 -14.90 25.34 8.43
N TYR A 205 -15.89 24.45 8.41
CA TYR A 205 -16.05 23.41 7.41
C TYR A 205 -17.44 23.47 6.78
N GLU A 206 -17.51 23.19 5.48
CA GLU A 206 -18.75 22.99 4.74
C GLU A 206 -19.04 21.48 4.65
N VAL A 207 -20.24 21.06 5.05
CA VAL A 207 -20.69 19.66 4.98
C VAL A 207 -21.80 19.55 3.94
N LYS A 208 -21.65 18.66 2.96
CA LYS A 208 -22.66 18.34 1.94
C LYS A 208 -22.88 16.84 1.86
N GLY A 209 -24.10 16.38 2.06
CA GLY A 209 -24.49 14.99 1.80
C GLY A 209 -24.93 14.80 0.34
N SER A 210 -24.56 13.68 -0.27
CA SER A 210 -25.06 13.24 -1.57
C SER A 210 -25.59 11.82 -1.48
N MET A 211 -26.85 11.64 -1.90
CA MET A 211 -27.52 10.34 -1.93
C MET A 211 -26.98 9.48 -3.10
N GLU A 212 -26.77 10.09 -4.27
CA GLU A 212 -26.27 9.42 -5.48
C GLU A 212 -24.87 8.82 -5.30
N GLU A 213 -24.03 9.47 -4.49
CA GLU A 213 -22.67 9.02 -4.20
C GLU A 213 -22.56 8.21 -2.90
N ALA A 214 -23.69 8.01 -2.19
CA ALA A 214 -23.73 7.40 -0.85
C ALA A 214 -22.67 8.00 0.11
N ALA A 215 -22.43 9.31 0.01
CA ALA A 215 -21.27 9.95 0.61
C ALA A 215 -21.56 11.34 1.21
N ILE A 216 -20.71 11.72 2.16
CA ILE A 216 -20.66 13.05 2.76
C ILE A 216 -19.35 13.72 2.35
N PHE A 217 -19.45 14.91 1.79
CA PHE A 217 -18.33 15.76 1.42
C PHE A 217 -18.11 16.82 2.50
N LEU A 218 -16.93 16.79 3.11
CA LEU A 218 -16.47 17.79 4.05
C LEU A 218 -15.39 18.64 3.38
N THR A 219 -15.63 19.94 3.22
CA THR A 219 -14.67 20.87 2.59
C THR A 219 -14.19 21.88 3.62
N SER A 220 -12.87 22.01 3.78
CA SER A 220 -12.25 23.07 4.58
C SER A 220 -12.47 24.43 3.93
N CYS A 221 -12.93 25.41 4.72
CA CYS A 221 -13.02 26.81 4.29
C CYS A 221 -11.70 27.57 4.43
N ILE A 222 -10.67 26.94 5.00
CA ILE A 222 -9.33 27.49 5.20
C ILE A 222 -8.42 27.01 4.06
N GLU A 223 -7.55 27.89 3.55
CA GLU A 223 -6.55 27.50 2.56
C GLU A 223 -5.39 26.71 3.19
N PRO A 224 -4.94 25.60 2.55
CA PRO A 224 -5.48 24.99 1.34
C PRO A 224 -6.84 24.31 1.56
N LYS A 225 -7.78 24.51 0.61
CA LYS A 225 -9.12 23.89 0.65
C LYS A 225 -9.02 22.37 0.49
N MET A 226 -8.86 21.68 1.61
CA MET A 226 -8.86 20.22 1.70
C MET A 226 -10.30 19.70 1.67
N GLN A 227 -10.51 18.55 1.01
CA GLN A 227 -11.80 17.87 0.94
C GLN A 227 -11.68 16.44 1.47
N VAL A 228 -12.60 16.04 2.35
CA VAL A 228 -12.75 14.67 2.81
C VAL A 228 -14.07 14.12 2.29
N THR A 229 -14.00 12.99 1.56
CA THR A 229 -15.16 12.23 1.12
C THR A 229 -15.36 11.05 2.06
N ILE A 230 -16.51 10.98 2.72
CA ILE A 230 -16.86 9.92 3.66
C ILE A 230 -17.96 9.08 3.00
N THR A 231 -17.63 7.89 2.51
CA THR A 231 -18.62 6.99 1.89
C THR A 231 -19.20 6.05 2.95
N LEU A 232 -20.52 5.93 3.00
CA LEU A 232 -21.21 5.05 3.93
C LEU A 232 -21.35 3.67 3.31
N THR A 233 -21.10 2.62 4.10
CA THR A 233 -21.31 1.24 3.65
C THR A 233 -21.52 0.31 4.84
N SER A 234 -22.00 -0.91 4.57
CA SER A 234 -22.12 -1.97 5.57
C SER A 234 -21.66 -3.31 4.98
N PRO A 235 -20.96 -4.16 5.75
CA PRO A 235 -20.62 -5.52 5.32
C PRO A 235 -21.82 -6.34 4.83
N VAL A 236 -23.01 -6.06 5.38
CA VAL A 236 -24.29 -6.74 5.05
C VAL A 236 -24.69 -6.52 3.59
N ILE A 237 -24.23 -5.44 2.94
CA ILE A 237 -24.51 -5.19 1.51
C ILE A 237 -23.87 -6.23 0.60
N ARG A 238 -22.75 -6.84 1.03
CA ARG A 238 -22.06 -7.89 0.28
C ARG A 238 -22.68 -9.27 0.53
N GLU A 239 -23.47 -9.43 1.59
CA GLU A 239 -24.20 -10.67 1.85
C GLU A 239 -25.35 -10.75 0.84
N GLU A 240 -25.28 -11.71 -0.08
CA GLU A 240 -26.36 -11.90 -1.06
C GLU A 240 -27.64 -12.35 -0.34
N PRO A 241 -28.83 -11.86 -0.77
CA PRO A 241 -30.08 -12.44 -0.32
C PRO A 241 -30.21 -13.84 -0.93
N GLY A 242 -29.90 -14.86 -0.13
CA GLY A 242 -30.20 -16.26 -0.42
C GLY A 242 -29.06 -17.07 -1.05
N ARG A 243 -28.44 -17.93 -0.22
CA ARG A 243 -28.13 -19.28 -0.70
C ARG A 243 -29.48 -19.95 -1.00
N GLU A 244 -29.68 -20.46 -2.21
CA GLU A 244 -30.75 -21.41 -2.50
C GLU A 244 -30.68 -22.55 -1.47
N GLY A 245 -31.56 -22.51 -0.47
CA GLY A 245 -31.62 -23.50 0.61
C GLY A 245 -31.97 -22.96 1.99
N ASP A 246 -31.82 -21.67 2.26
CA ASP A 246 -32.21 -21.08 3.55
C ASP A 246 -33.45 -20.18 3.42
N VAL A 247 -34.61 -20.76 3.73
CA VAL A 247 -35.93 -20.12 3.65
C VAL A 247 -36.10 -19.01 4.72
N THR A 248 -35.12 -18.80 5.61
CA THR A 248 -35.21 -17.80 6.69
C THR A 248 -34.57 -16.44 6.36
N SER A 249 -33.70 -16.36 5.35
CA SER A 249 -32.93 -15.13 5.04
C SER A 249 -33.70 -14.13 4.14
N GLY A 250 -34.91 -14.47 3.68
CA GLY A 250 -35.68 -13.67 2.72
C GLY A 250 -36.74 -12.70 3.30
N MET A 251 -36.81 -12.50 4.62
CA MET A 251 -37.95 -11.78 5.24
C MET A 251 -37.65 -10.40 5.84
N VAL A 252 -36.47 -9.82 5.64
CA VAL A 252 -36.27 -8.38 5.84
C VAL A 252 -36.26 -7.74 4.46
N LYS A 253 -37.41 -7.22 4.03
CA LYS A 253 -37.43 -6.35 2.84
C LYS A 253 -36.50 -5.19 3.14
N ASP A 254 -35.53 -4.99 2.25
CA ASP A 254 -34.65 -3.83 2.33
C ASP A 254 -35.52 -2.57 2.45
N PRO A 255 -35.20 -1.65 3.38
CA PRO A 255 -35.86 -0.37 3.46
C PRO A 255 -35.84 0.30 2.08
N ALA A 256 -36.94 0.99 1.72
CA ALA A 256 -37.02 1.66 0.42
C ALA A 256 -35.99 2.78 0.27
N ASP A 257 -35.40 3.25 1.37
CA ASP A 257 -34.44 4.33 1.47
C ASP A 257 -32.97 3.85 1.58
N VAL A 258 -32.64 2.62 1.17
CA VAL A 258 -31.24 2.14 1.16
C VAL A 258 -30.42 2.90 0.10
N LEU A 259 -29.21 3.31 0.48
CA LEU A 259 -28.28 4.01 -0.42
C LEU A 259 -27.86 3.14 -1.61
N ASP A 260 -27.28 3.78 -2.64
CA ASP A 260 -26.84 3.09 -3.85
C ASP A 260 -25.93 1.90 -3.55
N ARG A 261 -26.39 0.71 -3.97
CA ARG A 261 -25.72 -0.55 -3.69
C ARG A 261 -24.32 -0.61 -4.29
N GLN A 262 -24.13 -0.07 -5.50
CA GLN A 262 -22.83 -0.12 -6.18
C GLN A 262 -21.80 0.77 -5.46
N LYS A 263 -22.17 1.99 -5.08
CA LYS A 263 -21.29 2.90 -4.31
C LYS A 263 -20.88 2.30 -2.98
N CYS A 264 -21.81 1.65 -2.27
CA CYS A 264 -21.50 0.95 -1.04
C CYS A 264 -20.55 -0.25 -1.26
N LEU A 265 -20.72 -1.00 -2.35
CA LEU A 265 -19.82 -2.11 -2.72
C LEU A 265 -18.42 -1.60 -3.08
N ASP A 266 -18.32 -0.48 -3.81
CA ASP A 266 -17.06 0.16 -4.17
C ASP A 266 -16.31 0.64 -2.91
N ALA A 267 -17.01 1.18 -1.92
CA ALA A 267 -16.42 1.53 -0.62
C ALA A 267 -15.88 0.29 0.13
N LEU A 268 -16.60 -0.84 0.10
CA LEU A 268 -16.10 -2.10 0.66
C LEU A 268 -14.91 -2.65 -0.14
N ALA A 269 -14.89 -2.47 -1.46
CA ALA A 269 -13.76 -2.83 -2.29
C ALA A 269 -12.52 -1.99 -1.92
N ALA A 270 -12.68 -0.68 -1.78
CA ALA A 270 -11.60 0.23 -1.35
C ALA A 270 -11.01 -0.16 0.02
N LEU A 271 -11.84 -0.64 0.95
CA LEU A 271 -11.37 -1.20 2.23
C LEU A 271 -10.52 -2.45 2.03
N ARG A 272 -10.95 -3.38 1.17
CA ARG A 272 -10.18 -4.59 0.85
C ARG A 272 -8.88 -4.25 0.16
N HIS A 273 -8.91 -3.35 -0.81
CA HIS A 273 -7.73 -2.86 -1.52
C HIS A 273 -6.72 -2.23 -0.55
N ALA A 274 -7.16 -1.42 0.41
CA ALA A 274 -6.29 -0.85 1.43
C ALA A 274 -5.63 -1.95 2.30
N LYS A 275 -6.40 -2.95 2.75
CA LYS A 275 -5.87 -4.08 3.53
C LYS A 275 -4.88 -4.91 2.73
N TRP A 276 -5.22 -5.24 1.49
CA TRP A 276 -4.33 -5.96 0.57
C TRP A 276 -3.03 -5.19 0.33
N PHE A 277 -3.13 -3.88 0.10
CA PHE A 277 -1.97 -3.02 -0.13
C PHE A 277 -1.01 -3.03 1.06
N GLN A 278 -1.55 -2.90 2.27
CA GLN A 278 -0.75 -2.96 3.49
C GLN A 278 -0.05 -4.32 3.66
N ALA A 279 -0.74 -5.42 3.31
CA ALA A 279 -0.19 -6.77 3.44
C ALA A 279 0.81 -7.15 2.33
N ARG A 280 0.67 -6.61 1.11
CA ARG A 280 1.41 -7.08 -0.07
C ARG A 280 2.36 -6.04 -0.69
N ALA A 281 1.93 -4.79 -0.80
CA ALA A 281 2.68 -3.75 -1.50
C ALA A 281 3.54 -2.88 -0.58
N ASN A 282 3.07 -2.57 0.63
CA ASN A 282 3.73 -1.60 1.52
C ASN A 282 5.13 -2.04 1.97
N GLY A 283 5.33 -3.34 2.23
CA GLY A 283 6.62 -3.90 2.62
C GLY A 283 7.56 -4.25 1.45
N LEU A 284 7.07 -4.17 0.21
CA LEU A 284 7.84 -4.55 -0.97
C LEU A 284 8.79 -3.42 -1.37
N GLN A 285 10.10 -3.72 -1.42
CA GLN A 285 11.13 -2.74 -1.74
C GLN A 285 10.83 -2.01 -3.05
N SER A 286 10.98 -0.69 -3.04
CA SER A 286 10.72 0.21 -4.17
C SER A 286 9.26 0.33 -4.62
N CYS A 287 8.37 -0.58 -4.25
CA CYS A 287 6.99 -0.64 -4.75
C CYS A 287 6.21 0.66 -4.53
N VAL A 288 6.14 1.14 -3.29
CA VAL A 288 5.42 2.39 -2.94
C VAL A 288 5.99 3.61 -3.69
N ILE A 289 7.32 3.65 -3.88
CA ILE A 289 7.98 4.74 -4.61
C ILE A 289 7.57 4.69 -6.09
N ILE A 290 7.60 3.51 -6.71
CA ILE A 290 7.23 3.35 -8.12
C ILE A 290 5.75 3.65 -8.37
N ILE A 291 4.87 3.25 -7.45
CA ILE A 291 3.45 3.61 -7.56
C ILE A 291 3.26 5.13 -7.53
N ARG A 292 3.96 5.85 -6.64
CA ARG A 292 3.90 7.33 -6.63
C ARG A 292 4.43 7.94 -7.94
N ILE A 293 5.52 7.42 -8.49
CA ILE A 293 6.08 7.87 -9.78
C ILE A 293 5.08 7.65 -10.91
N LEU A 294 4.42 6.48 -10.97
CA LEU A 294 3.42 6.21 -12.00
C LEU A 294 2.12 7.00 -11.78
N ARG A 295 1.70 7.27 -10.53
CA ARG A 295 0.61 8.22 -10.26
C ARG A 295 0.92 9.60 -10.85
N ASP A 296 2.12 10.13 -10.62
CA ASP A 296 2.57 11.40 -11.23
C ASP A 296 2.61 11.31 -12.76
N LEU A 297 3.04 10.18 -13.34
CA LEU A 297 2.99 9.96 -14.78
C LEU A 297 1.56 10.03 -15.33
N CYS A 298 0.59 9.37 -14.67
CA CYS A 298 -0.82 9.41 -15.04
C CYS A 298 -1.43 10.83 -14.93
N GLN A 299 -0.93 11.66 -14.02
CA GLN A 299 -1.36 13.06 -13.89
C GLN A 299 -0.76 13.96 -14.98
N ARG A 300 0.50 13.73 -15.36
CA ARG A 300 1.21 14.59 -16.33
C ARG A 300 0.99 14.22 -17.78
N VAL A 301 0.80 12.93 -18.08
CA VAL A 301 0.75 12.41 -19.45
C VAL A 301 -0.68 11.92 -19.74
N PRO A 302 -1.46 12.64 -20.56
CA PRO A 302 -2.86 12.32 -20.83
C PRO A 302 -3.09 10.87 -21.29
N THR A 303 -2.18 10.31 -22.07
CA THR A 303 -2.22 8.89 -22.49
C THR A 303 -2.35 7.91 -21.32
N TRP A 304 -1.74 8.22 -20.16
CA TRP A 304 -1.75 7.36 -18.98
C TRP A 304 -2.92 7.63 -18.03
N SER A 305 -3.63 8.76 -18.21
CA SER A 305 -4.75 9.15 -17.36
C SER A 305 -5.89 8.12 -17.25
N PRO A 306 -6.22 7.29 -18.27
CA PRO A 306 -7.26 6.29 -18.13
C PRO A 306 -6.85 5.07 -17.30
N PHE A 307 -5.57 4.92 -16.94
CA PHE A 307 -5.09 3.73 -16.25
C PHE A 307 -5.65 3.67 -14.82
N PRO A 308 -6.53 2.71 -14.46
CA PRO A 308 -7.16 2.69 -13.15
C PRO A 308 -6.13 2.55 -12.04
N GLY A 309 -6.22 3.40 -11.01
CA GLY A 309 -5.24 3.43 -9.92
C GLY A 309 -5.05 2.07 -9.24
N TRP A 310 -6.14 1.33 -9.02
CA TRP A 310 -6.07 -0.01 -8.44
C TRP A 310 -5.35 -1.03 -9.36
N ALA A 311 -5.65 -1.01 -10.65
CA ALA A 311 -4.96 -1.87 -11.63
C ALA A 311 -3.47 -1.53 -11.70
N MET A 312 -3.10 -0.25 -11.67
CA MET A 312 -1.71 0.19 -11.64
C MET A 312 -0.98 -0.27 -10.37
N GLU A 313 -1.60 -0.14 -9.19
CA GLU A 313 -1.03 -0.62 -7.92
C GLU A 313 -0.77 -2.14 -7.95
N LEU A 314 -1.74 -2.92 -8.43
CA LEU A 314 -1.63 -4.36 -8.58
C LEU A 314 -0.53 -4.75 -9.57
N LEU A 315 -0.45 -4.06 -10.71
CA LEU A 315 0.55 -4.33 -11.73
C LEU A 315 1.96 -4.08 -11.19
N VAL A 316 2.17 -2.96 -10.49
CA VAL A 316 3.48 -2.62 -9.92
C VAL A 316 3.91 -3.66 -8.89
N GLU A 317 3.00 -4.06 -7.99
CA GLU A 317 3.29 -5.09 -7.00
C GLU A 317 3.67 -6.41 -7.70
N LYS A 318 2.84 -6.92 -8.62
CA LYS A 318 3.11 -8.19 -9.32
C LYS A 318 4.41 -8.13 -10.14
N ALA A 319 4.65 -7.02 -10.82
CA ALA A 319 5.87 -6.83 -11.59
C ALA A 319 7.09 -6.91 -10.67
N ILE A 320 7.12 -6.18 -9.57
CA ILE A 320 8.28 -6.16 -8.66
C ILE A 320 8.41 -7.47 -7.88
N ASN A 321 7.30 -8.01 -7.37
CA ASN A 321 7.27 -9.22 -6.54
C ASN A 321 7.65 -10.49 -7.31
N SER A 322 7.46 -10.50 -8.64
CA SER A 322 7.92 -11.60 -9.50
C SER A 322 9.42 -11.59 -9.80
N ALA A 323 10.18 -10.59 -9.31
CA ALA A 323 11.63 -10.55 -9.49
C ALA A 323 12.32 -11.55 -8.55
N SER A 324 13.42 -12.16 -9.01
CA SER A 324 14.19 -13.13 -8.22
C SER A 324 14.99 -12.51 -7.07
N ALA A 325 15.08 -11.18 -7.02
CA ALA A 325 15.80 -10.44 -6.00
C ALA A 325 15.17 -9.06 -5.78
N PRO A 326 15.38 -8.43 -4.60
CA PRO A 326 14.92 -7.08 -4.36
C PRO A 326 15.51 -6.08 -5.36
N LEU A 327 14.65 -5.22 -5.91
CA LEU A 327 15.02 -4.26 -6.95
C LEU A 327 15.23 -2.86 -6.36
N GLY A 328 16.28 -2.18 -6.82
CA GLY A 328 16.40 -0.72 -6.65
C GLY A 328 15.30 0.01 -7.42
N PRO A 329 15.00 1.28 -7.11
CA PRO A 329 13.93 2.02 -7.77
C PRO A 329 14.07 2.06 -9.31
N GLY A 330 15.28 2.23 -9.84
CA GLY A 330 15.59 2.26 -11.26
C GLY A 330 15.19 0.96 -11.96
N ASP A 331 15.65 -0.16 -11.41
CA ASP A 331 15.34 -1.49 -11.93
C ASP A 331 13.87 -1.85 -11.75
N ALA A 332 13.25 -1.42 -10.64
CA ALA A 332 11.83 -1.62 -10.38
C ALA A 332 10.97 -0.89 -11.42
N LEU A 333 11.26 0.39 -11.70
CA LEU A 333 10.55 1.15 -12.73
C LEU A 333 10.72 0.54 -14.11
N ARG A 334 11.97 0.14 -14.45
CA ARG A 334 12.28 -0.54 -15.71
C ARG A 334 11.46 -1.80 -15.88
N ARG A 335 11.42 -2.65 -14.86
CA ARG A 335 10.64 -3.90 -14.87
C ARG A 335 9.15 -3.67 -15.05
N VAL A 336 8.57 -2.63 -14.42
CA VAL A 336 7.17 -2.29 -14.65
C VAL A 336 6.92 -1.90 -16.10
N PHE A 337 7.79 -1.08 -16.70
CA PHE A 337 7.67 -0.75 -18.12
C PHE A 337 7.87 -1.97 -19.03
N GLU A 338 8.75 -2.91 -18.69
CA GLU A 338 8.90 -4.19 -19.42
C GLU A 338 7.60 -5.01 -19.37
N CYS A 339 6.97 -5.13 -18.19
CA CYS A 339 5.70 -5.84 -18.03
C CYS A 339 4.56 -5.19 -18.83
N ILE A 340 4.48 -3.87 -18.88
CA ILE A 340 3.46 -3.18 -19.70
C ILE A 340 3.78 -3.37 -21.18
N SER A 341 5.06 -3.21 -21.56
CA SER A 341 5.52 -3.27 -22.94
C SER A 341 5.34 -4.64 -23.59
N SER A 342 5.32 -5.72 -22.79
CA SER A 342 5.06 -7.08 -23.26
C SER A 342 3.59 -7.33 -23.65
N GLY A 343 2.72 -6.33 -23.45
CA GLY A 343 1.31 -6.39 -23.86
C GLY A 343 0.37 -6.94 -22.80
N ILE A 344 0.74 -6.92 -21.51
CA ILE A 344 -0.13 -7.44 -20.43
C ILE A 344 -1.51 -6.75 -20.34
N LEU A 345 -1.62 -5.51 -20.85
CA LEU A 345 -2.87 -4.74 -20.87
C LEU A 345 -3.75 -5.07 -22.09
N LEU A 346 -3.19 -5.67 -23.14
CA LEU A 346 -3.87 -5.91 -24.41
C LEU A 346 -4.92 -7.02 -24.29
N PRO A 347 -5.97 -7.00 -25.13
CA PRO A 347 -6.96 -8.08 -25.17
C PRO A 347 -6.31 -9.42 -25.52
N GLY A 348 -6.86 -10.51 -24.98
CA GLY A 348 -6.33 -11.87 -25.17
C GLY A 348 -5.12 -12.22 -24.30
N GLY A 349 -4.58 -11.26 -23.53
CA GLY A 349 -3.61 -11.53 -22.47
C GLY A 349 -4.25 -12.16 -21.22
N PRO A 350 -3.43 -12.52 -20.22
CA PRO A 350 -3.93 -13.10 -18.96
C PRO A 350 -4.79 -12.13 -18.13
N GLY A 351 -4.78 -10.82 -18.47
CA GLY A 351 -5.50 -9.77 -17.75
C GLY A 351 -4.91 -9.50 -16.36
N LEU A 352 -5.56 -8.62 -15.60
CA LEU A 352 -5.15 -8.29 -14.24
C LEU A 352 -6.32 -8.54 -13.27
N LEU A 353 -6.39 -9.77 -12.79
CA LEU A 353 -7.44 -10.21 -11.87
C LEU A 353 -7.33 -9.55 -10.50
N ASP A 354 -8.47 -9.09 -9.97
CA ASP A 354 -8.57 -8.50 -8.64
C ASP A 354 -8.45 -9.56 -7.54
N PRO A 355 -7.38 -9.55 -6.71
CA PRO A 355 -7.23 -10.49 -5.60
C PRO A 355 -8.20 -10.23 -4.43
N CYS A 356 -8.93 -9.12 -4.44
CA CYS A 356 -9.89 -8.75 -3.40
C CYS A 356 -11.33 -9.20 -3.70
N GLU A 357 -11.57 -9.76 -4.90
CA GLU A 357 -12.87 -10.28 -5.30
C GLU A 357 -12.95 -11.80 -5.32
N LYS A 358 -14.11 -12.33 -4.93
CA LYS A 358 -14.35 -13.79 -4.91
C LYS A 358 -14.52 -14.35 -6.31
N LYS A 359 -15.22 -13.60 -7.17
CA LYS A 359 -15.39 -13.93 -8.59
C LYS A 359 -14.19 -13.36 -9.36
N PRO A 360 -13.73 -14.01 -10.43
CA PRO A 360 -12.66 -13.46 -11.26
C PRO A 360 -13.14 -12.16 -11.91
N VAL A 361 -12.57 -11.03 -11.48
CA VAL A 361 -12.88 -9.68 -11.99
C VAL A 361 -11.61 -9.11 -12.59
N ASP A 362 -11.65 -8.73 -13.88
CA ASP A 362 -10.54 -8.02 -14.52
C ASP A 362 -10.59 -6.53 -14.13
N THR A 363 -9.50 -6.06 -13.50
CA THR A 363 -9.37 -4.65 -13.07
C THR A 363 -9.21 -3.68 -14.22
N LEU A 364 -8.91 -4.18 -15.43
CA LEU A 364 -8.77 -3.37 -16.64
C LEU A 364 -10.10 -3.15 -17.38
N THR A 365 -11.23 -3.69 -16.89
CA THR A 365 -12.53 -3.61 -17.58
C THR A 365 -12.96 -2.18 -17.93
N ALA A 366 -12.58 -1.19 -17.12
CA ALA A 366 -12.89 0.23 -17.38
C ALA A 366 -12.10 0.83 -18.57
N MET A 367 -11.06 0.15 -19.05
CA MET A 367 -10.22 0.64 -20.14
C MET A 367 -10.65 0.06 -21.49
N GLY A 368 -10.88 0.94 -22.46
CA GLY A 368 -11.11 0.55 -23.86
C GLY A 368 -9.85 0.00 -24.53
N GLU A 369 -10.03 -0.73 -25.63
CA GLU A 369 -8.93 -1.37 -26.38
C GLU A 369 -7.87 -0.34 -26.85
N GLN A 370 -8.32 0.80 -27.39
CA GLN A 370 -7.40 1.86 -27.81
C GLN A 370 -6.57 2.43 -26.65
N GLN A 371 -7.19 2.62 -25.47
CA GLN A 371 -6.46 3.13 -24.30
C GLN A 371 -5.39 2.13 -23.84
N ARG A 372 -5.69 0.83 -23.90
CA ARG A 372 -4.74 -0.24 -23.57
C ARG A 372 -3.57 -0.26 -24.57
N GLU A 373 -3.86 -0.10 -25.87
CA GLU A 373 -2.84 0.01 -26.92
C GLU A 373 -1.96 1.24 -26.72
N ASP A 374 -2.56 2.41 -26.49
CA ASP A 374 -1.82 3.67 -26.33
C ASP A 374 -0.88 3.64 -25.13
N ILE A 375 -1.32 3.09 -23.99
CA ILE A 375 -0.48 2.92 -22.80
C ILE A 375 0.63 1.90 -23.06
N THR A 376 0.33 0.80 -23.77
CA THR A 376 1.33 -0.23 -24.13
C THR A 376 2.42 0.36 -25.04
N SER A 377 2.03 1.08 -26.10
CA SER A 377 2.93 1.79 -27.00
C SER A 377 3.75 2.87 -26.29
N SER A 378 3.12 3.64 -25.39
CA SER A 378 3.80 4.64 -24.56
C SER A 378 4.83 4.01 -23.63
N ALA A 379 4.51 2.87 -23.01
CA ALA A 379 5.44 2.11 -22.17
C ALA A 379 6.62 1.57 -22.97
N GLN A 380 6.40 1.05 -24.18
CA GLN A 380 7.47 0.59 -25.07
C GLN A 380 8.43 1.72 -25.46
N PHE A 381 7.91 2.94 -25.65
CA PHE A 381 8.73 4.12 -25.87
C PHE A 381 9.51 4.52 -24.61
N ALA A 382 8.85 4.58 -23.46
CA ALA A 382 9.50 4.87 -22.18
C ALA A 382 10.62 3.87 -21.86
N LEU A 383 10.39 2.57 -22.07
CA LEU A 383 11.39 1.52 -21.86
C LEU A 383 12.65 1.74 -22.71
N ARG A 384 12.49 2.10 -23.98
CA ARG A 384 13.63 2.46 -24.85
C ARG A 384 14.37 3.68 -24.32
N LEU A 385 13.66 4.71 -23.85
CA LEU A 385 14.31 5.87 -23.22
C LEU A 385 15.12 5.46 -21.98
N LEU A 386 14.63 4.55 -21.14
CA LEU A 386 15.38 4.00 -20.00
C LEU A 386 16.64 3.26 -20.48
N ALA A 387 16.54 2.44 -21.54
CA ALA A 387 17.68 1.73 -22.11
C ALA A 387 18.77 2.68 -22.63
N PHE A 388 18.37 3.80 -23.24
CA PHE A 388 19.27 4.84 -23.75
C PHE A 388 19.63 5.93 -22.71
N ARG A 389 19.42 5.68 -21.41
CA ARG A 389 19.76 6.59 -20.30
C ARG A 389 19.08 7.97 -20.36
N GLN A 390 17.86 8.01 -20.89
CA GLN A 390 17.02 9.21 -21.02
C GLN A 390 15.82 9.19 -20.06
N ILE A 391 15.96 8.56 -18.90
CA ILE A 391 14.91 8.45 -17.87
C ILE A 391 14.31 9.80 -17.46
N HIS A 392 15.09 10.87 -17.46
CA HIS A 392 14.65 12.24 -17.17
C HIS A 392 13.47 12.69 -18.05
N LYS A 393 13.43 12.25 -19.32
CA LYS A 393 12.30 12.54 -20.23
C LYS A 393 11.02 11.83 -19.80
N VAL A 394 11.13 10.59 -19.33
CA VAL A 394 9.98 9.81 -18.82
C VAL A 394 9.45 10.43 -17.52
N LEU A 395 10.35 10.88 -16.65
CA LEU A 395 10.01 11.53 -15.38
C LEU A 395 9.56 13.00 -15.54
N GLY A 396 9.71 13.59 -16.74
CA GLY A 396 9.37 14.97 -17.01
C GLY A 396 10.21 15.96 -16.18
N MET A 397 11.52 15.73 -16.11
CA MET A 397 12.47 16.57 -15.38
C MET A 397 13.74 16.81 -16.19
N ASP A 398 14.53 17.79 -15.77
CA ASP A 398 15.83 18.05 -16.38
C ASP A 398 16.85 16.95 -16.06
N PRO A 399 17.85 16.73 -16.94
CA PRO A 399 18.96 15.85 -16.64
C PRO A 399 19.68 16.28 -15.35
N LEU A 400 19.93 15.32 -14.47
CA LEU A 400 20.73 15.55 -13.27
C LEU A 400 22.20 15.82 -13.66
N PRO A 401 22.92 16.65 -12.88
CA PRO A 401 24.34 16.89 -13.10
C PRO A 401 25.11 15.56 -13.18
N GLN A 402 25.87 15.37 -14.26
CA GLN A 402 26.70 14.18 -14.38
C GLN A 402 27.79 14.22 -13.33
N MET A 403 27.85 13.18 -12.51
CA MET A 403 28.97 12.98 -11.58
C MET A 403 30.19 12.63 -12.45
N ASN A 404 31.02 13.63 -12.77
CA ASN A 404 32.21 13.41 -13.59
C ASN A 404 33.11 12.35 -12.94
N PRO A 405 33.35 11.18 -13.57
CA PRO A 405 34.24 10.16 -13.00
C PRO A 405 35.71 10.61 -12.98
N ARG A 406 36.05 11.71 -13.67
CA ARG A 406 37.43 12.19 -13.85
C ARG A 406 38.13 12.60 -12.55
N PHE A 407 37.41 12.82 -11.45
CA PHE A 407 38.01 13.20 -10.16
C PHE A 407 38.22 12.03 -9.19
N ASN A 408 37.84 10.80 -9.54
CA ASN A 408 37.97 9.64 -8.64
C ASN A 408 39.23 8.77 -8.89
N VAL A 409 40.18 9.24 -9.69
CA VAL A 409 41.43 8.49 -10.01
C VAL A 409 42.59 8.83 -9.06
N ARG A 410 42.39 9.69 -8.05
CA ARG A 410 43.41 9.98 -7.02
C ARG A 410 43.01 9.45 -5.66
N ASN A 411 42.87 8.13 -5.53
CA ASN A 411 43.17 7.40 -4.31
C ASN A 411 42.85 5.92 -4.49
N SER A 412 43.77 5.14 -5.08
CA SER A 412 44.02 3.77 -4.64
C SER A 412 45.24 3.14 -5.32
N ARG A 413 46.17 2.71 -4.46
CA ARG A 413 47.20 1.69 -4.67
C ARG A 413 48.46 2.13 -5.43
N LYS A 414 49.38 2.76 -4.68
CA LYS A 414 50.82 2.46 -4.82
C LYS A 414 50.96 0.92 -4.81
N ARG A 415 51.17 0.31 -5.98
CA ARG A 415 51.78 -1.02 -6.05
C ARG A 415 53.16 -0.88 -5.40
N ARG A 416 53.40 -1.59 -4.30
CA ARG A 416 54.77 -1.87 -3.87
C ARG A 416 55.38 -2.73 -4.98
N HIS A 417 56.20 -2.09 -5.81
CA HIS A 417 57.07 -2.80 -6.73
C HIS A 417 58.22 -3.33 -5.87
N ASP A 418 58.23 -4.63 -5.68
CA ASP A 418 59.37 -5.36 -5.15
C ASP A 418 60.38 -5.48 -6.29
N ASN A 419 61.52 -4.78 -6.19
CA ASN A 419 62.63 -4.91 -7.12
C ASN A 419 63.91 -5.04 -6.29
N SER A 420 64.35 -6.29 -6.12
CA SER A 420 65.70 -6.66 -5.73
C SER A 420 66.65 -6.53 -6.93
N ASP A 421 67.78 -5.89 -6.66
CA ASP A 421 69.09 -5.93 -7.35
C ASP A 421 69.28 -5.37 -8.76
N GLY A 422 70.35 -4.57 -8.90
CA GLY A 422 71.09 -4.39 -10.15
C GLY A 422 71.50 -2.94 -10.50
N THR A 423 72.51 -2.41 -9.80
CA THR A 423 73.63 -1.58 -10.32
C THR A 423 73.44 -0.76 -11.61
N ASP A 424 73.58 0.57 -11.57
CA ASP A 424 74.86 1.31 -11.73
C ASP A 424 74.64 2.77 -12.23
N SER A 425 75.43 3.67 -11.64
CA SER A 425 75.89 5.02 -12.03
C SER A 425 75.34 5.73 -13.28
N PHE A 426 74.96 7.02 -13.16
CA PHE A 426 75.85 8.16 -13.50
C PHE A 426 75.20 9.54 -13.22
N GLU A 427 76.05 10.49 -12.88
CA GLU A 427 75.82 11.87 -12.42
C GLU A 427 75.33 12.84 -13.51
N GLY A 428 74.81 14.00 -13.08
CA GLY A 428 74.64 15.17 -13.96
C GLY A 428 73.89 16.35 -13.33
N GLU A 429 74.60 17.21 -12.60
CA GLU A 429 74.16 18.55 -12.18
C GLU A 429 73.76 19.44 -13.36
N GLY A 430 72.81 20.37 -13.16
CA GLY A 430 72.53 21.44 -14.13
C GLY A 430 71.55 22.50 -13.63
N LYS A 431 72.09 23.69 -13.34
CA LYS A 431 71.43 24.90 -12.82
C LYS A 431 70.40 25.55 -13.76
N LYS A 432 69.48 26.29 -13.13
CA LYS A 432 68.85 27.59 -13.50
C LYS A 432 68.90 28.02 -14.98
N ASP A 433 67.76 28.40 -15.55
CA ASP A 433 67.45 29.83 -15.69
C ASP A 433 65.99 30.15 -16.08
N LYS A 434 65.65 31.39 -15.73
CA LYS A 434 64.39 32.12 -15.78
C LYS A 434 64.18 32.77 -17.16
N LYS A 435 63.00 32.68 -17.77
CA LYS A 435 62.31 33.84 -18.38
C LYS A 435 60.91 33.52 -18.96
N ASP A 436 59.98 34.32 -18.48
CA ASP A 436 58.76 34.89 -19.06
C ASP A 436 58.56 34.76 -20.59
N PHE A 437 57.31 34.53 -21.03
CA PHE A 437 56.49 35.58 -21.65
C PHE A 437 55.03 35.14 -21.81
N ASP A 438 54.13 36.05 -21.44
CA ASP A 438 52.69 36.05 -21.79
C ASP A 438 52.48 36.11 -23.31
N ASN A 439 51.48 35.37 -23.80
CA ASN A 439 50.35 35.93 -24.56
C ASN A 439 49.18 34.95 -24.58
#